data_AF-A0A965HNH1-F1
#
_entry.id   AF-A0A965HNH1-F1
#
_cell.length_a   1.000
_cell.length_b   1.000
_cell.length_c   1.000
_cell.angle_alpha   90.00
_cell.angle_beta   90.00
_cell.angle_gamma   90.00
#
_symmetry.space_group_name_H-M   'P 1'
#
loop_
_entity.id
_entity.type
_entity.pdbx_description
1 polymer ?
#
loop_
_entity_poly.entity_id
_entity_poly.type
_entity_poly.pdbx_seq_one_letter_code
_entity_poly.pdbx_strand_id
1 'polypeptide(L)' 'MNSIHISEKIQPRLLNREAAGEYVGGETVLRMMEKDGLKPVFHQHRLTRFDKQDLDFYINKRKLESFN' A
#
# COMPACT_ATOMS: atom_id res chain seq x y z
N MET A 1 24.44 22.26 -7.94
CA MET A 1 23.18 22.96 -7.60
C MET A 1 22.11 22.52 -8.58
N ASN A 2 21.17 21.70 -8.13
CA ASN A 2 19.76 21.72 -8.54
C ASN A 2 19.02 20.86 -7.52
N SER A 3 18.68 21.53 -6.42
CA SER A 3 17.82 21.02 -5.37
C SER A 3 16.52 20.58 -6.03
N ILE A 4 16.29 19.27 -6.04
CA ILE A 4 15.03 18.67 -6.46
C ILE A 4 13.97 19.20 -5.48
N HIS A 5 13.34 20.31 -5.86
CA HIS A 5 12.11 20.79 -5.26
C HIS A 5 11.01 19.86 -5.77
N ILE A 6 11.01 18.60 -5.32
CA ILE A 6 9.75 17.87 -5.23
C ILE A 6 9.01 18.58 -4.11
N SER A 7 8.34 19.66 -4.52
CA SER A 7 7.23 20.23 -3.78
C SER A 7 6.48 19.08 -3.16
N GLU A 8 6.36 19.16 -1.84
CA GLU A 8 5.53 18.40 -0.94
C GLU A 8 4.06 18.43 -1.39
N LYS A 9 3.77 17.90 -2.58
CA LYS A 9 2.48 17.28 -2.87
C LYS A 9 2.48 16.06 -1.97
N ILE A 10 2.00 16.25 -0.74
CA ILE A 10 1.47 15.20 0.11
C ILE A 10 0.64 14.32 -0.80
N GLN A 11 1.21 13.21 -1.27
CA GLN A 11 0.53 12.34 -2.20
C GLN A 11 -0.54 11.64 -1.36
N PRO A 12 -1.85 11.87 -1.59
CA PRO A 12 -2.91 11.21 -0.83
C PRO A 12 -2.98 9.69 -1.09
N ARG A 13 -2.00 9.13 -1.81
CA ARG A 13 -1.89 7.73 -2.23
C ARG A 13 -1.15 6.85 -1.23
N LEU A 14 -0.37 7.43 -0.30
CA LEU A 14 0.42 6.66 0.64
C LEU A 14 -0.31 6.48 1.98
N LEU A 15 -0.75 5.25 2.25
CA LEU A 15 -1.43 4.89 3.50
C LEU A 15 -0.41 4.38 4.51
N ASN A 16 -0.55 4.74 5.79
CA ASN A 16 0.20 4.04 6.85
C ASN A 16 -0.31 2.60 6.99
N ARG A 17 0.38 1.77 7.77
CA ARG A 17 0.01 0.36 7.96
C ARG A 17 -1.42 0.17 8.46
N GLU A 18 -1.87 1.00 9.40
CA GLU A 18 -3.23 0.93 9.95
C GLU A 18 -4.27 1.26 8.88
N ALA A 19 -4.16 2.41 8.21
CA ALA A 19 -5.07 2.82 7.16
C ALA A 19 -5.05 1.87 5.94
N ALA A 20 -3.88 1.31 5.60
CA ALA A 20 -3.76 0.29 4.57
C ALA A 20 -4.51 -0.99 4.97
N GLY A 21 -4.40 -1.39 6.24
CA GLY A 21 -5.13 -2.52 6.81
C GLY A 21 -6.63 -2.31 6.72
N GLU A 22 -7.13 -1.16 7.18
CA GLU A 22 -8.54 -0.80 7.06
C GLU A 22 -9.02 -0.79 5.60
N TYR A 23 -8.20 -0.24 4.69
CA TYR A 23 -8.53 -0.13 3.27
C TYR A 23 -8.74 -1.48 2.58
N VAL A 24 -7.91 -2.48 2.91
CA VAL A 24 -7.99 -3.83 2.30
C VAL A 24 -8.91 -4.79 3.06
N GLY A 25 -9.60 -4.32 4.11
CA GLY A 25 -10.56 -5.12 4.89
C GLY A 25 -9.96 -5.84 6.11
N GLY A 26 -8.79 -5.43 6.58
CA GLY A 26 -8.21 -5.81 7.87
C GLY A 26 -6.71 -6.11 7.81
N GLU A 27 -6.07 -6.12 8.98
CA GLU A 27 -4.62 -6.37 9.11
C GLU A 27 -4.22 -7.76 8.59
N THR A 28 -5.06 -8.78 8.80
CA THR A 28 -4.83 -10.14 8.31
C THR A 28 -4.72 -10.17 6.78
N VAL A 29 -5.58 -9.43 6.08
CA VAL A 29 -5.57 -9.35 4.62
C VAL A 29 -4.31 -8.64 4.14
N LEU A 30 -3.95 -7.52 4.77
CA LEU A 30 -2.72 -6.79 4.45
C LEU A 30 -1.48 -7.69 4.62
N ARG A 31 -1.39 -8.44 5.73
CA ARG A 31 -0.28 -9.38 5.95
C ARG A 31 -0.23 -10.50 4.91
N MET A 32 -1.37 -10.97 4.41
CA MET A 32 -1.39 -11.94 3.31
C MET A 32 -0.87 -11.31 2.02
N MET A 33 -1.31 -10.09 1.68
CA MET A 33 -0.81 -9.38 0.51
C MET A 33 0.71 -9.17 0.59
N GLU A 34 1.26 -8.84 1.77
CA GLU A 34 2.71 -8.74 2.00
C GLU A 34 3.44 -10.06 1.73
N LYS A 35 2.88 -11.20 2.17
CA LYS A 35 3.41 -12.54 1.85
C LYS A 35 3.32 -12.87 0.37
N ASP A 36 2.27 -12.41 -0.30
CA ASP A 36 2.05 -12.58 -1.74
C ASP A 36 2.87 -11.60 -2.59
N GLY A 37 3.72 -10.77 -1.97
CA GLY A 37 4.69 -9.91 -2.66
C GLY A 37 4.42 -8.40 -2.62
N LEU A 38 3.35 -7.94 -1.95
CA LEU A 38 3.10 -6.51 -1.75
C LEU A 38 4.24 -5.91 -0.91
N LYS A 39 4.90 -4.89 -1.46
CA LYS A 39 5.97 -4.18 -0.75
C LYS A 39 5.51 -2.79 -0.35
N PRO A 40 5.77 -2.36 0.90
CA PRO A 40 5.55 -0.97 1.27
C PRO A 40 6.52 -0.06 0.49
N VAL A 41 6.03 1.11 0.08
CA VAL A 41 6.82 2.17 -0.59
C VAL A 41 7.90 2.71 0.34
N PHE A 42 7.56 2.84 1.62
CA PHE A 42 8.50 3.18 2.68
C PHE A 42 8.47 2.13 3.76
N HIS A 43 9.63 1.60 4.15
CA HIS A 43 9.76 0.60 5.21
C HIS A 43 10.73 1.09 6.28
N GLN A 44 10.21 1.86 7.23
CA GLN A 44 10.90 2.18 8.49
C GLN A 44 9.92 1.90 9.62
N HIS A 45 10.38 1.29 10.72
CA HIS A 45 9.57 0.77 11.84
C HIS A 45 8.18 1.41 12.01
N ARG A 46 8.10 2.72 12.28
CA ARG A 46 6.85 3.44 12.54
C ARG A 46 6.27 4.21 11.34
N LEU A 47 7.00 4.24 10.23
CA LEU A 47 6.67 5.00 9.02
C LEU A 47 6.43 4.08 7.82
N THR A 48 5.98 2.85 8.07
CA THR A 48 5.64 1.95 6.97
C THR A 48 4.48 2.53 6.18
N ARG A 49 4.67 2.76 4.88
CA ARG A 49 3.67 3.32 3.97
C ARG A 49 3.43 2.39 2.78
N PHE A 50 2.18 2.22 2.39
CA PHE A 50 1.75 1.43 1.24
C PHE A 50 1.14 2.34 0.17
N ASP A 51 1.39 2.03 -1.10
CA ASP A 51 0.73 2.73 -2.19
C ASP A 51 -0.69 2.19 -2.38
N LYS A 52 -1.66 3.10 -2.45
CA LYS A 52 -3.07 2.74 -2.66
C LYS A 52 -3.29 2.00 -3.98
N GLN A 53 -2.56 2.31 -5.04
CA GLN A 53 -2.69 1.64 -6.34
C GLN A 53 -2.24 0.18 -6.27
N ASP A 54 -1.18 -0.11 -5.52
CA ASP A 54 -0.73 -1.49 -5.28
C ASP A 54 -1.77 -2.27 -4.47
N LEU A 55 -2.37 -1.64 -3.45
CA LEU A 55 -3.48 -2.24 -2.69
C LEU A 55 -4.69 -2.53 -3.60
N ASP A 56 -5.08 -1.57 -4.45
CA ASP A 56 -6.18 -1.74 -5.42
C ASP A 56 -5.91 -2.87 -6.41
N PHE A 57 -4.68 -2.99 -6.91
CA PHE A 57 -4.27 -4.09 -7.78
C PHE A 57 -4.47 -5.44 -7.10
N TYR A 58 -4.01 -5.59 -5.86
CA TYR A 58 -4.16 -6.84 -5.11
C TYR A 58 -5.62 -7.17 -4.79
N ILE A 59 -6.44 -6.18 -4.45
CA ILE A 59 -7.89 -6.36 -4.25
C ILE A 59 -8.54 -6.90 -5.52
N ASN A 60 -8.22 -6.29 -6.67
CA ASN A 60 -8.80 -6.70 -7.95
C ASN A 60 -8.30 -8.07 -8.41
N LYS A 61 -7.01 -8.37 -8.20
CA LYS A 61 -6.42 -9.68 -8.46
C LYS A 61 -7.17 -10.77 -7.68
N ARG A 62 -7.38 -10.59 -6.37
CA ARG A 62 -8.11 -11.55 -5.54
C ARG A 62 -9.56 -11.76 -5.97
N LYS A 63 -10.24 -10.68 -6.37
CA LYS A 63 -11.61 -10.79 -6.92
C LYS A 63 -11.59 -11.69 -8.16
N LEU A 64 -10.70 -11.42 -9.13
CA LEU A 64 -10.58 -12.23 -10.35
C LEU A 64 -10.26 -13.70 -10.06
N GLU A 65 -9.38 -13.98 -9.10
CA GLU A 65 -9.04 -15.36 -8.68
C GLU A 65 -10.20 -16.07 -7.97
N SER A 66 -11.12 -15.34 -7.32
CA SER A 66 -12.28 -15.93 -6.64
C SER A 66 -13.47 -16.19 -7.58
N PHE A 67 -13.46 -15.62 -8.79
CA PHE A 67 -14.50 -15.82 -9.81
C PHE A 67 -14.19 -16.98 -10.77
N ASN A 68 -12.99 -17.58 -10.69
CA ASN A 68 -12.58 -18.78 -11.42
C ASN A 68 -12.59 -20.01 -10.50
#